data_AF-E6ZHU8-F1
#
_entry.id   AF-E6ZHU8-F1
#
_cell.length_a   1.000
_cell.length_b   1.000
_cell.length_c   1.000
_cell.angle_alpha   90.00
_cell.angle_beta   90.00
_cell.angle_gamma   90.00
#
_symmetry.space_group_name_H-M   'P 1'
#
loop_
_entity.id
_entity.type
_entity.pdbx_description
1 polymer ?
#
loop_
_entity_poly.entity_id
_entity_poly.type
_entity_poly.pdbx_seq_one_letter_code
_entity_poly.pdbx_strand_id
1 'polypeptide(L)'
;MYTYTRPHRDKSRSSRLQPYTPNDNLNNALGAIRVLGLELIEDELKPHLNTVLINIKERNKGAAEQVVVSGILPILALSLRHRGPLTLLTAKLVAELAKESVVRKGFGDAGLVPAVLSVLTSSDEELLLHAARTISRMSYDSPKLQEQLLRRGAVPRLVAILLRFPDKEALEEVCLQALCNLCGMGVVEEAGMVWERGASVRPGESVFHGVSPHTCGFASSVTLVCVSQWAPGQYGVNIEVFQRCSSSFWGLHGNKRTAHWFPFSSLGSFSNPLRLIKFSTRNVPRTKSLKTRVFHTFL
;
A
#
# COMPACT_ATOMS: atom_id res chain seq x y z
N MET A 1 39.48 46.03 63.72
CA MET A 1 38.03 45.79 63.60
C MET A 1 37.56 46.41 62.29
N TYR A 2 37.10 45.74 61.24
CA TYR A 2 36.78 44.34 60.95
C TYR A 2 37.12 44.10 59.46
N THR A 3 37.90 43.07 59.17
CA THR A 3 38.07 42.49 57.83
C THR A 3 36.90 41.54 57.55
N TYR A 4 36.22 41.71 56.41
CA TYR A 4 35.25 40.74 55.90
C TYR A 4 35.74 40.17 54.58
N THR A 5 36.30 38.96 54.66
CA THR A 5 36.61 38.07 53.54
C THR A 5 35.33 37.40 53.03
N ARG A 6 35.03 37.52 51.73
CA ARG A 6 33.99 36.75 51.04
C ARG A 6 34.62 35.55 50.33
N PRO A 7 34.04 34.33 50.40
CA PRO A 7 34.65 33.16 49.80
C PRO A 7 34.37 33.08 48.30
N HIS A 8 35.42 32.65 47.58
CA HIS A 8 35.41 32.29 46.17
C HIS A 8 34.46 31.10 45.95
N ARG A 9 33.43 31.27 45.12
CA ARG A 9 32.56 30.18 44.67
C ARG A 9 33.00 29.80 43.27
N ASP A 10 33.82 28.75 43.18
CA ASP A 10 34.05 28.03 41.93
C ASP A 10 32.70 27.52 41.41
N LYS A 11 32.27 28.03 40.26
CA LYS A 11 31.25 27.41 39.43
C LYS A 11 31.93 26.92 38.17
N SER A 12 32.47 25.71 38.26
CA SER A 12 32.69 24.86 37.09
C SER A 12 31.35 24.71 36.37
N ARG A 13 31.16 25.42 35.26
CA ARG A 13 29.98 25.29 34.40
C ARG A 13 30.35 24.35 33.25
N SER A 14 30.64 23.09 33.60
CA SER A 14 30.63 22.00 32.64
C SER A 14 29.19 21.53 32.43
N SER A 15 28.94 20.87 31.31
CA SER A 15 27.65 20.42 30.76
C SER A 15 26.67 21.54 30.36
N ARG A 16 26.99 22.22 29.24
CA ARG A 16 25.93 22.64 28.31
C ARG A 16 25.28 21.35 27.81
N LEU A 17 24.12 21.01 28.36
CA LEU A 17 23.17 20.16 27.64
C LEU A 17 22.87 20.87 26.33
N GLN A 18 23.36 20.32 25.22
CA GLN A 18 22.89 20.74 23.91
C GLN A 18 21.37 20.57 23.89
N PRO A 19 20.62 21.53 23.32
CA PRO A 19 19.18 21.37 23.19
C PRO A 19 18.93 20.10 22.38
N TYR A 20 18.27 19.12 23.00
CA TYR A 20 17.84 17.88 22.36
C TYR A 20 17.01 18.25 21.13
N THR A 21 17.58 18.12 19.94
CA THR A 21 16.82 18.29 18.71
C THR A 21 16.35 16.90 18.25
N PRO A 22 15.03 16.69 18.07
CA PRO A 22 14.51 15.42 17.54
C PRO A 22 15.17 15.00 16.22
N ASN A 23 15.68 15.97 15.45
CA ASN A 23 16.35 15.76 14.17
C ASN A 23 17.72 15.09 14.28
N ASP A 24 18.48 15.31 15.35
CA ASP A 24 19.81 14.70 15.52
C ASP A 24 19.68 13.18 15.71
N ASN A 25 18.67 12.74 16.47
CA ASN A 25 18.37 11.32 16.63
C ASN A 25 17.98 10.65 15.32
N LEU A 26 17.19 11.31 14.48
CA LEU A 26 16.81 10.78 13.17
C LEU A 26 18.02 10.66 12.24
N ASN A 27 18.84 11.71 12.13
CA ASN A 27 20.04 11.69 11.29
C ASN A 27 21.05 10.62 11.73
N ASN A 28 21.24 10.44 13.04
CA ASN A 28 22.09 9.39 13.59
C ASN A 28 21.55 7.99 13.24
N ALA A 29 20.24 7.77 13.38
CA ALA A 29 19.61 6.50 13.02
C ALA A 29 19.74 6.20 11.51
N LEU A 30 19.50 7.20 10.66
CA LEU A 30 19.67 7.07 9.20
C LEU A 30 21.13 6.77 8.82
N GLY A 31 22.08 7.42 9.48
CA GLY A 31 23.51 7.16 9.30
C GLY A 31 23.89 5.73 9.70
N ALA A 32 23.42 5.26 10.86
CA ALA A 32 23.66 3.92 11.34
C ALA A 32 23.06 2.85 10.41
N ILE A 33 21.82 3.02 9.94
CA ILE A 33 21.20 2.12 8.95
C ILE A 33 22.06 2.06 7.69
N ARG A 34 22.58 3.19 7.19
CA ARG A 34 23.42 3.19 5.99
C ARG A 34 24.73 2.40 6.16
N VAL A 35 25.34 2.46 7.33
CA VAL A 35 26.63 1.80 7.61
C VAL A 35 26.45 0.31 7.92
N LEU A 36 25.51 -0.01 8.82
CA LEU A 36 25.31 -1.37 9.35
C LEU A 36 24.31 -2.20 8.53
N GLY A 37 23.56 -1.54 7.63
CA GLY A 37 22.39 -2.10 6.97
C GLY A 37 22.65 -3.26 6.00
N LEU A 38 23.90 -3.50 5.61
CA LEU A 38 24.23 -4.61 4.71
C LEU A 38 24.33 -5.95 5.45
N GLU A 39 24.74 -5.93 6.72
CA GLU A 39 24.90 -7.14 7.53
C GLU A 39 23.57 -7.63 8.12
N LEU A 40 22.56 -6.75 8.18
CA LEU A 40 21.21 -7.06 8.64
C LEU A 40 21.14 -7.66 10.06
N ILE A 41 22.10 -7.32 10.91
CA ILE A 41 22.13 -7.75 12.32
C ILE A 41 20.96 -7.10 13.06
N GLU A 42 20.08 -7.94 13.63
CA GLU A 42 18.82 -7.48 14.21
C GLU A 42 19.04 -6.47 15.34
N ASP A 43 19.84 -6.83 16.34
CA ASP A 43 20.02 -6.04 17.56
C ASP A 43 20.62 -4.66 17.30
N GLU A 44 21.44 -4.54 16.26
CA GLU A 44 22.05 -3.28 15.86
C GLU A 44 21.09 -2.40 15.06
N LEU A 45 20.32 -2.97 14.13
CA LEU A 45 19.47 -2.19 13.22
C LEU A 45 18.09 -1.87 13.77
N LYS A 46 17.51 -2.76 14.56
CA LYS A 46 16.15 -2.61 15.12
C LYS A 46 15.93 -1.28 15.84
N PRO A 47 16.81 -0.78 16.74
CA PRO A 47 16.59 0.52 17.38
C PRO A 47 16.55 1.66 16.36
N HIS A 48 17.43 1.65 15.37
CA HIS A 48 17.48 2.69 14.35
C HIS A 48 16.26 2.67 13.41
N LEU A 49 15.83 1.49 12.98
CA LEU A 49 14.60 1.33 12.19
C LEU A 49 13.37 1.81 12.96
N ASN A 50 13.29 1.54 14.27
CA ASN A 50 12.23 2.07 15.13
C ASN A 50 12.27 3.59 15.25
N THR A 51 13.45 4.21 15.40
CA THR A 51 13.60 5.66 15.42
C THR A 51 13.07 6.30 14.14
N VAL A 52 13.42 5.76 12.97
CA VAL A 52 12.91 6.26 11.69
C VAL A 52 11.40 6.06 11.61
N LEU A 53 10.88 4.89 11.98
CA LEU A 53 9.44 4.60 11.97
C LEU A 53 8.63 5.58 12.82
N ILE A 54 9.10 5.89 14.04
CA ILE A 54 8.44 6.84 14.94
C ILE A 54 8.41 8.23 14.31
N ASN A 55 9.55 8.72 13.81
CA ASN A 55 9.64 10.05 13.20
C ASN A 55 8.71 10.21 11.97
N ILE A 56 8.59 9.16 11.16
CA ILE A 56 7.70 9.16 9.99
C ILE A 56 6.23 9.12 10.43
N LYS A 57 5.87 8.31 11.44
CA LYS A 57 4.51 8.25 11.97
C LYS A 57 4.05 9.57 12.59
N GLU A 58 4.95 10.25 13.31
CA GLU A 58 4.69 11.54 13.95
C GLU A 58 4.65 12.70 12.93
N ARG A 59 4.94 12.44 11.65
CA ARG A 59 5.01 13.43 10.57
C ARG A 59 5.98 14.57 10.91
N ASN A 60 7.13 14.21 11.48
CA ASN A 60 8.16 15.18 11.81
C ASN A 60 8.64 15.90 10.53
N LYS A 61 8.60 17.23 10.55
CA LYS A 61 8.88 18.05 9.37
C LYS A 61 10.29 17.78 8.85
N GLY A 62 10.41 17.40 7.58
CA GLY A 62 11.69 17.10 6.94
C GLY A 62 12.15 15.64 7.06
N ALA A 63 11.46 14.80 7.84
CA ALA A 63 11.89 13.41 8.04
C ALA A 63 11.84 12.59 6.74
N ALA A 64 10.81 12.81 5.93
CA ALA A 64 10.65 12.14 4.64
C ALA A 64 11.79 12.49 3.67
N GLU A 65 12.15 13.77 3.60
CA GLU A 65 13.26 14.28 2.79
C GLU A 65 14.60 13.73 3.28
N GLN A 66 14.82 13.68 4.60
CA GLN A 66 16.03 13.09 5.18
C GLN A 66 16.15 11.60 4.85
N VAL A 67 15.05 10.84 4.86
CA VAL A 67 15.06 9.43 4.42
C VAL A 67 15.52 9.31 2.97
N VAL A 68 15.04 10.18 2.07
CA VAL A 68 15.49 10.18 0.66
C VAL A 68 16.98 10.50 0.55
N VAL A 69 17.43 11.58 1.20
CA VAL A 69 18.84 12.03 1.16
C VAL A 69 19.78 11.00 1.77
N SER A 70 19.36 10.30 2.82
CA SER A 70 20.19 9.32 3.52
C SER A 70 20.51 8.07 2.69
N GLY A 71 19.73 7.79 1.64
CA GLY A 71 19.94 6.66 0.75
C GLY A 71 19.61 5.29 1.35
N ILE A 72 18.76 5.21 2.38
CA ILE A 72 18.47 3.94 3.07
C ILE A 72 17.48 3.03 2.34
N LEU A 73 16.75 3.51 1.32
CA LEU A 73 15.71 2.72 0.65
C LEU A 73 16.19 1.38 0.06
N PRO A 74 17.38 1.28 -0.58
CA PRO A 74 17.92 0.00 -1.05
C PRO A 74 18.22 -1.00 0.07
N ILE A 75 18.58 -0.51 1.26
CA ILE A 75 18.81 -1.34 2.46
C ILE A 75 17.48 -1.89 2.97
N LEU A 76 16.42 -1.08 2.98
CA LEU A 76 15.08 -1.56 3.31
C LEU A 76 14.62 -2.63 2.30
N ALA A 77 14.90 -2.44 1.01
CA ALA A 77 14.62 -3.45 0.00
C ALA A 77 15.43 -4.74 0.21
N LEU A 78 16.69 -4.64 0.62
CA LEU A 78 17.53 -5.79 0.98
C LEU A 78 16.95 -6.55 2.17
N SER A 79 16.61 -5.86 3.26
CA SER A 79 16.01 -6.44 4.46
C SER A 79 14.71 -7.21 4.14
N LEU A 80 13.81 -6.63 3.34
CA LEU A 80 12.58 -7.31 2.92
C LEU A 80 12.82 -8.58 2.10
N ARG A 81 13.86 -8.60 1.25
CA ARG A 81 14.20 -9.78 0.43
C ARG A 81 14.87 -10.87 1.27
N HIS A 82 15.65 -10.49 2.29
CA HIS A 82 16.35 -11.43 3.16
C HIS A 82 15.37 -12.27 3.99
N ARG A 83 14.16 -11.75 4.27
CA ARG A 83 13.11 -12.44 5.04
C ARG A 83 13.58 -12.90 6.44
N GLY A 84 14.46 -12.12 7.06
CA GLY A 84 14.94 -12.33 8.43
C GLY A 84 14.02 -11.70 9.50
N PRO A 85 14.48 -11.60 10.75
CA PRO A 85 13.66 -11.11 11.87
C PRO A 85 13.25 -9.63 11.75
N LEU A 86 14.01 -8.83 11.00
CA LEU A 86 13.70 -7.41 10.73
C LEU A 86 12.58 -7.21 9.70
N THR A 87 12.11 -8.26 9.02
CA THR A 87 11.21 -8.14 7.85
C THR A 87 9.91 -7.44 8.19
N LEU A 88 9.28 -7.81 9.31
CA LEU A 88 8.01 -7.20 9.74
C LEU A 88 8.18 -5.72 10.08
N LEU A 89 9.22 -5.36 10.83
CA LEU A 89 9.53 -3.96 11.16
C LEU A 89 9.83 -3.16 9.89
N THR A 90 10.60 -3.74 8.97
CA THR A 90 10.93 -3.11 7.69
C THR A 90 9.68 -2.91 6.84
N ALA A 91 8.77 -3.89 6.77
CA ALA A 91 7.52 -3.78 6.03
C ALA A 91 6.61 -2.69 6.62
N LYS A 92 6.52 -2.61 7.96
CA LYS A 92 5.85 -1.52 8.68
C LYS A 92 6.40 -0.16 8.28
N LEU A 93 7.72 0.00 8.32
CA LEU A 93 8.40 1.24 7.94
C LEU A 93 8.18 1.61 6.48
N VAL A 94 8.35 0.66 5.55
CA VAL A 94 8.13 0.90 4.12
C VAL A 94 6.69 1.29 3.84
N ALA A 95 5.71 0.66 4.51
CA ALA A 95 4.32 1.07 4.38
C ALA A 95 4.14 2.53 4.82
N GLU A 96 4.64 2.92 6.01
CA GLU A 96 4.54 4.30 6.49
C GLU A 96 5.23 5.30 5.58
N LEU A 97 6.45 5.00 5.11
CA LEU A 97 7.17 5.81 4.11
C LEU A 97 6.38 5.95 2.80
N ALA A 98 5.60 4.94 2.42
CA ALA A 98 4.78 5.00 1.22
C ALA A 98 3.65 6.04 1.31
N LYS A 99 3.32 6.59 2.49
CA LYS A 99 2.40 7.74 2.60
C LYS A 99 3.01 9.01 1.99
N GLU A 100 4.33 9.14 2.08
CA GLU A 100 5.08 10.31 1.65
C GLU A 100 5.40 10.26 0.16
N SER A 101 4.80 11.16 -0.62
CA SER A 101 4.97 11.17 -2.08
C SER A 101 6.43 11.40 -2.52
N VAL A 102 7.19 12.19 -1.76
CA VAL A 102 8.61 12.46 -2.00
C VAL A 102 9.45 11.18 -1.88
N VAL A 103 9.11 10.31 -0.93
CA VAL A 103 9.78 9.03 -0.70
C VAL A 103 9.39 8.00 -1.76
N ARG A 104 8.10 7.92 -2.12
CA ARG A 104 7.59 6.99 -3.15
C ARG A 104 8.31 7.11 -4.49
N LYS A 105 8.76 8.30 -4.87
CA LYS A 105 9.52 8.53 -6.13
C LYS A 105 10.76 7.65 -6.23
N GLY A 106 11.42 7.36 -5.12
CA GLY A 106 12.62 6.52 -5.08
C GLY A 106 12.35 5.01 -5.02
N PHE A 107 11.10 4.56 -4.82
CA PHE A 107 10.82 3.14 -4.56
C PHE A 107 11.13 2.21 -5.73
N GLY A 108 10.88 2.66 -6.96
CA GLY A 108 11.19 1.89 -8.15
C GLY A 108 12.69 1.65 -8.29
N ASP A 109 13.46 2.72 -8.20
CA ASP A 109 14.90 2.71 -8.45
C ASP A 109 15.68 2.07 -7.28
N ALA A 110 15.16 2.15 -6.05
CA ALA A 110 15.71 1.48 -4.88
C ALA A 110 15.41 -0.04 -4.82
N GLY A 111 14.64 -0.59 -5.76
CA GLY A 111 14.30 -2.00 -5.78
C GLY A 111 13.24 -2.42 -4.75
N LEU A 112 12.45 -1.49 -4.22
CA LEU A 112 11.36 -1.82 -3.28
C LEU A 112 10.19 -2.53 -3.97
N VAL A 113 9.95 -2.28 -5.27
CA VAL A 113 8.90 -2.99 -6.05
C VAL A 113 9.07 -4.51 -5.98
N PRO A 114 10.21 -5.10 -6.44
CA PRO A 114 10.38 -6.55 -6.34
C PRO A 114 10.48 -7.05 -4.90
N ALA A 115 11.02 -6.25 -3.97
CA ALA A 115 11.13 -6.64 -2.57
C ALA A 115 9.75 -6.83 -1.91
N VAL A 116 8.84 -5.86 -2.06
CA VAL A 116 7.47 -5.91 -1.54
C VAL A 116 6.67 -7.03 -2.22
N LEU A 117 6.83 -7.24 -3.52
CA LEU A 117 6.18 -8.36 -4.22
C LEU A 117 6.65 -9.73 -3.70
N SER A 118 7.91 -9.85 -3.27
CA SER A 118 8.38 -11.06 -2.62
C SER A 118 7.66 -11.28 -1.29
N VAL A 119 7.40 -10.23 -0.53
CA VAL A 119 6.74 -10.32 0.79
C VAL A 119 5.29 -10.84 0.67
N LEU A 120 4.59 -10.55 -0.43
CA LEU A 120 3.23 -11.05 -0.68
C LEU A 120 3.10 -12.58 -0.75
N THR A 121 4.21 -13.34 -0.81
CA THR A 121 4.16 -14.80 -0.78
C THR A 121 4.28 -15.38 0.65
N SER A 122 4.25 -14.53 1.68
CA SER A 122 4.31 -14.97 3.08
C SER A 122 3.04 -15.71 3.51
N SER A 123 3.12 -16.42 4.64
CA SER A 123 1.97 -16.91 5.41
C SER A 123 1.60 -16.00 6.58
N ASP A 124 2.45 -15.02 6.92
CA ASP A 124 2.23 -14.06 8.00
C ASP A 124 1.22 -12.98 7.57
N GLU A 125 0.03 -12.99 8.17
CA GLU A 125 -1.06 -12.06 7.87
C GLU A 125 -0.68 -10.59 8.10
N GLU A 126 0.06 -10.28 9.17
CA GLU A 126 0.47 -8.91 9.49
C GLU A 126 1.47 -8.39 8.46
N LEU A 127 2.39 -9.26 8.05
CA LEU A 127 3.36 -8.93 7.01
C LEU A 127 2.68 -8.71 5.65
N LEU A 128 1.70 -9.55 5.29
CA LEU A 128 0.90 -9.39 4.07
C LEU A 128 0.11 -8.08 4.09
N LEU A 129 -0.47 -7.70 5.24
CA LEU A 129 -1.19 -6.45 5.41
C LEU A 129 -0.33 -5.23 5.07
N HIS A 130 0.90 -5.17 5.60
CA HIS A 130 1.83 -4.07 5.33
C HIS A 130 2.31 -4.04 3.87
N ALA A 131 2.55 -5.21 3.27
CA ALA A 131 2.95 -5.31 1.87
C ALA A 131 1.83 -4.86 0.92
N ALA A 132 0.58 -5.31 1.15
CA ALA A 132 -0.57 -4.91 0.35
C ALA A 132 -0.86 -3.39 0.48
N ARG A 133 -0.79 -2.83 1.70
CA ARG A 133 -0.86 -1.36 1.91
C ARG A 133 0.21 -0.62 1.14
N THR A 134 1.45 -1.11 1.16
CA THR A 134 2.55 -0.52 0.40
C THR A 134 2.24 -0.50 -1.10
N ILE A 135 1.77 -1.62 -1.67
CA ILE A 135 1.41 -1.70 -3.10
C ILE A 135 0.26 -0.76 -3.45
N SER A 136 -0.76 -0.68 -2.60
CA SER A 136 -1.85 0.29 -2.76
C SER A 136 -1.32 1.71 -2.85
N ARG A 137 -0.48 2.13 -1.88
CA ARG A 137 0.10 3.47 -1.81
C ARG A 137 1.08 3.74 -2.96
N MET A 138 1.84 2.74 -3.41
CA MET A 138 2.71 2.84 -4.58
C MET A 138 1.94 3.04 -5.89
N SER A 139 0.78 2.40 -5.99
CA SER A 139 -0.08 2.47 -7.18
C SER A 139 -0.96 3.72 -7.18
N TYR A 140 -1.07 4.40 -6.03
CA TYR A 140 -1.79 5.65 -5.89
C TYR A 140 -1.02 6.80 -6.55
N ASP A 141 -1.62 7.38 -7.59
CA ASP A 141 -1.12 8.55 -8.33
C ASP A 141 0.33 8.41 -8.87
N SER A 142 0.72 7.18 -9.23
CA SER A 142 2.02 6.91 -9.86
C SER A 142 1.90 5.92 -11.00
N PRO A 143 1.66 6.39 -12.24
CA PRO A 143 1.57 5.53 -13.42
C PRO A 143 2.81 4.64 -13.64
N LYS A 144 4.01 5.16 -13.34
CA LYS A 144 5.29 4.42 -13.46
C LYS A 144 5.32 3.23 -12.51
N LEU A 145 5.02 3.43 -11.21
CA LEU A 145 5.05 2.35 -10.23
C LEU A 145 3.89 1.36 -10.46
N GLN A 146 2.70 1.87 -10.81
CA GLN A 146 1.56 1.06 -11.21
C GLN A 146 1.96 0.09 -12.33
N GLU A 147 2.53 0.60 -13.43
CA GLU A 147 2.97 -0.26 -14.54
C GLU A 147 4.04 -1.28 -14.12
N GLN A 148 5.02 -0.87 -13.32
CA GLN A 148 6.05 -1.78 -12.81
C GLN A 148 5.48 -2.92 -11.96
N LEU A 149 4.53 -2.61 -11.06
CA LEU A 149 3.83 -3.59 -10.23
C LEU A 149 3.00 -4.55 -11.08
N LEU A 150 2.30 -4.04 -12.08
CA LEU A 150 1.51 -4.83 -13.02
C LEU A 150 2.40 -5.79 -13.82
N ARG A 151 3.46 -5.29 -14.47
CA ARG A 151 4.39 -6.13 -15.26
C ARG A 151 5.06 -7.22 -14.43
N ARG A 152 5.23 -7.00 -13.12
CA ARG A 152 5.86 -7.96 -12.20
C ARG A 152 4.87 -8.89 -11.51
N GLY A 153 3.58 -8.85 -11.85
CA GLY A 153 2.57 -9.79 -11.35
C GLY A 153 2.04 -9.46 -9.94
N ALA A 154 1.81 -8.18 -9.63
CA ALA A 154 1.17 -7.80 -8.36
C ALA A 154 -0.23 -8.43 -8.20
N VAL A 155 -1.02 -8.42 -9.27
CA VAL A 155 -2.44 -8.86 -9.26
C VAL A 155 -2.62 -10.32 -8.88
N PRO A 156 -1.95 -11.32 -9.51
CA PRO A 156 -2.13 -12.71 -9.12
C PRO A 156 -1.72 -12.98 -7.66
N ARG A 157 -0.74 -12.23 -7.13
CA ARG A 157 -0.34 -12.35 -5.72
C ARG A 157 -1.40 -11.78 -4.77
N LEU A 158 -1.96 -10.60 -5.07
CA LEU A 158 -3.05 -10.02 -4.30
C LEU A 158 -4.32 -10.89 -4.33
N VAL A 159 -4.65 -11.43 -5.52
CA VAL A 159 -5.78 -12.36 -5.66
C VAL A 159 -5.54 -13.64 -4.86
N ALA A 160 -4.34 -14.22 -4.91
CA ALA A 160 -4.02 -15.40 -4.12
C ALA A 160 -4.19 -15.15 -2.61
N ILE A 161 -3.91 -13.95 -2.12
CA ILE A 161 -4.16 -13.58 -0.72
C ILE A 161 -5.66 -13.55 -0.42
N LEU A 162 -6.48 -12.90 -1.27
CA LEU A 162 -7.95 -12.86 -1.12
C LEU A 162 -8.60 -14.26 -1.09
N LEU A 163 -8.01 -15.22 -1.80
CA LEU A 163 -8.51 -16.60 -1.85
C LEU A 163 -8.00 -17.46 -0.68
N ARG A 164 -6.76 -17.23 -0.22
CA ARG A 164 -6.15 -17.99 0.88
C ARG A 164 -6.66 -17.58 2.27
N PHE A 165 -7.04 -16.31 2.42
CA PHE A 165 -7.45 -15.73 3.69
C PHE A 165 -8.87 -15.16 3.58
N PRO A 166 -9.88 -15.99 3.31
CA PRO A 166 -11.27 -15.53 3.36
C PRO A 166 -11.60 -15.07 4.79
N ASP A 167 -12.50 -14.10 4.88
CA ASP A 167 -13.05 -13.55 6.12
C ASP A 167 -12.04 -12.76 6.99
N LYS A 168 -10.84 -12.49 6.44
CA LYS A 168 -9.85 -11.59 7.05
C LYS A 168 -10.08 -10.18 6.56
N GLU A 169 -11.12 -9.52 7.08
CA GLU A 169 -11.60 -8.20 6.64
C GLU A 169 -10.49 -7.18 6.38
N ALA A 170 -9.58 -6.97 7.34
CA ALA A 170 -8.49 -6.01 7.19
C ALA A 170 -7.54 -6.33 6.03
N LEU A 171 -7.29 -7.63 5.77
CA LEU A 171 -6.42 -8.08 4.69
C LEU A 171 -7.14 -8.01 3.34
N GLU A 172 -8.43 -8.34 3.32
CA GLU A 172 -9.28 -8.19 2.14
C GLU A 172 -9.38 -6.74 1.70
N GLU A 173 -9.68 -5.84 2.63
CA GLU A 173 -9.77 -4.40 2.39
C GLU A 173 -8.50 -3.89 1.70
N VAL A 174 -7.32 -4.13 2.29
CA VAL A 174 -6.07 -3.60 1.72
C VAL A 174 -5.71 -4.24 0.38
N CYS A 175 -6.10 -5.49 0.13
CA CYS A 175 -5.88 -6.15 -1.15
C CYS A 175 -6.81 -5.62 -2.23
N LEU A 176 -8.10 -5.44 -1.93
CA LEU A 176 -9.09 -4.86 -2.84
C LEU A 176 -8.74 -3.41 -3.17
N GLN A 177 -8.33 -2.66 -2.16
CA GLN A 177 -7.81 -1.30 -2.27
C GLN A 177 -6.58 -1.23 -3.18
N ALA A 178 -5.62 -2.16 -3.02
CA ALA A 178 -4.46 -2.27 -3.89
C ALA A 178 -4.85 -2.61 -5.34
N LEU A 179 -5.78 -3.54 -5.55
CA LEU A 179 -6.31 -3.89 -6.88
C LEU A 179 -6.98 -2.68 -7.55
N CYS A 180 -7.82 -1.93 -6.83
CA CYS A 180 -8.44 -0.70 -7.33
C CYS A 180 -7.40 0.33 -7.77
N ASN A 181 -6.35 0.55 -6.96
CA ASN A 181 -5.29 1.50 -7.29
C ASN A 181 -4.41 1.02 -8.45
N LEU A 182 -4.13 -0.28 -8.54
CA LEU A 182 -3.49 -0.90 -9.71
C LEU A 182 -4.32 -0.75 -10.98
N CYS A 183 -5.63 -0.55 -10.86
CA CYS A 183 -6.53 -0.27 -11.98
C CYS A 183 -6.64 1.24 -12.32
N GLY A 184 -6.02 2.11 -11.53
CA GLY A 184 -6.06 3.56 -11.72
C GLY A 184 -7.30 4.23 -11.15
N MET A 185 -8.00 3.59 -10.20
CA MET A 185 -9.19 4.15 -9.56
C MET A 185 -8.87 5.23 -8.52
N GLY A 186 -7.63 5.29 -8.04
CA GLY A 186 -7.18 6.33 -7.12
C GLY A 186 -7.96 6.37 -5.81
N VAL A 187 -8.31 5.20 -5.28
CA VAL A 187 -8.98 5.10 -3.98
C VAL A 187 -7.94 5.37 -2.89
N VAL A 188 -8.27 6.29 -1.98
CA VAL A 188 -7.41 6.70 -0.86
C VAL A 188 -7.71 5.79 0.33
N GLU A 189 -6.71 5.44 1.14
CA GLU A 189 -6.90 4.57 2.31
C GLU A 189 -7.86 5.19 3.33
N GLU A 190 -7.79 6.51 3.51
CA GLU A 190 -8.68 7.29 4.35
C GLU A 190 -10.11 7.44 3.78
N ALA A 191 -10.40 6.86 2.61
CA ALA A 191 -11.77 6.86 2.07
C ALA A 191 -12.72 5.99 2.90
N GLY A 192 -12.21 5.13 3.79
CA GLY A 192 -13.01 4.35 4.73
C GLY A 192 -13.96 3.37 4.05
N MET A 193 -13.58 2.82 2.89
CA MET A 193 -14.43 1.89 2.15
C MET A 193 -14.77 0.68 3.00
N VAL A 194 -16.05 0.39 3.12
CA VAL A 194 -16.53 -0.85 3.76
C VAL A 194 -16.71 -1.88 2.66
N TRP A 195 -16.06 -3.03 2.82
CA TRP A 195 -16.10 -4.12 1.84
C TRP A 195 -16.96 -5.28 2.35
N GLU A 196 -17.79 -5.81 1.47
CA GLU A 196 -18.59 -7.01 1.72
C GLU A 196 -18.38 -8.02 0.58
N ARG A 197 -18.33 -9.31 0.91
CA ARG A 197 -18.33 -10.37 -0.11
C ARG A 197 -19.73 -10.55 -0.68
N GLY A 198 -19.83 -10.53 -2.00
CA GLY A 198 -21.06 -10.79 -2.75
C GLY A 198 -21.26 -12.26 -3.05
N ALA A 199 -22.49 -12.62 -3.43
CA ALA A 199 -22.80 -13.96 -3.91
C ALA A 199 -22.06 -14.22 -5.24
N SER A 200 -21.35 -15.34 -5.33
CA SER A 200 -20.72 -15.79 -6.56
C SER A 200 -21.74 -16.49 -7.46
N VAL A 201 -21.84 -16.06 -8.72
CA VAL A 201 -22.77 -16.64 -9.70
C VAL A 201 -22.12 -17.78 -10.49
N ARG A 202 -20.78 -17.75 -10.64
CA ARG A 202 -20.04 -18.73 -11.43
C ARG A 202 -18.97 -19.44 -10.58
N PRO A 203 -18.72 -20.75 -10.82
CA PRO A 203 -17.60 -21.43 -10.19
C PRO A 203 -16.28 -20.70 -10.47
N GLY A 204 -15.46 -20.50 -9.44
CA GLY A 204 -14.17 -19.80 -9.54
C GLY A 204 -14.26 -18.27 -9.60
N GLU A 205 -15.46 -17.69 -9.38
CA GLU A 205 -15.67 -16.26 -9.25
C GLU A 205 -15.75 -15.86 -7.76
N SER A 206 -15.18 -14.71 -7.40
CA SER A 206 -15.33 -14.07 -6.10
C SER A 206 -15.68 -12.61 -6.32
N VAL A 207 -16.78 -12.18 -5.72
CA VAL A 207 -17.34 -10.83 -5.91
C VAL A 207 -17.22 -10.06 -4.60
N PHE A 208 -16.82 -8.81 -4.68
CA PHE A 208 -16.66 -7.90 -3.54
C PHE A 208 -17.32 -6.57 -3.84
N HIS A 209 -17.99 -6.02 -2.83
CA HIS A 209 -18.73 -4.76 -2.89
C HIS A 209 -18.10 -3.79 -1.91
N GLY A 210 -17.50 -2.72 -2.41
CA GLY A 210 -16.94 -1.63 -1.63
C GLY A 210 -17.89 -0.45 -1.63
N VAL A 211 -18.32 0.01 -0.46
CA VAL A 211 -19.14 1.22 -0.32
C VAL A 211 -18.29 2.31 0.34
N SER A 212 -18.17 3.46 -0.29
CA SER A 212 -17.55 4.63 0.33
C SER A 212 -18.54 5.30 1.29
N PRO A 213 -18.20 5.54 2.57
CA PRO A 213 -18.96 6.42 3.45
C PRO A 213 -18.96 7.85 2.91
N HIS A 214 -20.07 8.57 3.04
CA HIS A 214 -20.14 9.99 2.65
C HIS A 214 -20.15 10.89 3.88
N THR A 215 -19.44 12.01 3.79
CA THR A 215 -19.42 13.10 4.78
C THR A 215 -20.58 14.09 4.62
N CYS A 216 -21.31 14.12 3.51
CA CYS A 216 -22.60 14.82 3.41
C CYS A 216 -23.51 14.21 2.34
N GLY A 217 -24.83 14.26 2.58
CA GLY A 217 -25.83 13.35 2.01
C GLY A 217 -25.95 13.26 0.49
N PHE A 218 -26.37 12.06 0.06
CA PHE A 218 -27.05 11.71 -1.21
C PHE A 218 -26.24 11.12 -2.38
N ALA A 219 -24.98 10.69 -2.23
CA ALA A 219 -24.36 9.92 -3.31
C ALA A 219 -23.30 8.86 -2.91
N SER A 220 -23.75 7.79 -2.24
CA SER A 220 -23.25 6.41 -2.40
C SER A 220 -22.35 6.15 -3.61
N SER A 221 -21.02 5.97 -3.49
CA SER A 221 -20.28 5.27 -4.54
C SER A 221 -20.12 3.80 -4.17
N VAL A 222 -20.45 2.92 -5.12
CA VAL A 222 -20.33 1.47 -4.96
C VAL A 222 -19.30 0.97 -5.96
N THR A 223 -18.28 0.31 -5.46
CA THR A 223 -17.22 -0.34 -6.24
C THR A 223 -17.46 -1.84 -6.22
N LEU A 224 -17.69 -2.42 -7.39
CA LEU A 224 -17.78 -3.86 -7.57
C LEU A 224 -16.42 -4.36 -8.04
N VAL A 225 -15.82 -5.30 -7.30
CA VAL A 225 -14.62 -6.02 -7.72
C VAL A 225 -14.99 -7.48 -7.94
N CYS A 226 -14.78 -7.97 -9.15
CA CYS A 226 -15.03 -9.36 -9.52
C CYS A 226 -13.71 -10.01 -9.90
N VAL A 227 -13.30 -11.00 -9.12
CA VAL A 227 -12.15 -11.86 -9.38
C VAL A 227 -12.65 -13.15 -10.02
N SER A 228 -12.06 -13.54 -11.14
CA SER A 228 -12.40 -14.78 -11.86
C SER A 228 -11.14 -15.57 -12.14
N GLN A 229 -11.15 -16.85 -11.80
CA GLN A 229 -10.09 -17.79 -12.19
C GLN A 229 -10.48 -18.50 -13.47
N TRP A 230 -9.56 -18.54 -14.43
CA TRP A 230 -9.78 -19.12 -15.76
C TRP A 230 -8.77 -20.25 -16.06
N ALA A 231 -7.63 -20.27 -15.35
CA ALA A 231 -6.72 -21.40 -15.25
C ALA A 231 -5.95 -21.37 -13.90
N PRO A 232 -5.25 -22.43 -13.48
CA PRO A 232 -4.43 -22.43 -12.28
C PRO A 232 -3.43 -21.25 -12.26
N GLY A 233 -3.51 -20.39 -11.25
CA GLY A 233 -2.64 -19.20 -11.12
C GLY A 233 -2.96 -18.02 -12.05
N GLN A 234 -3.93 -18.17 -12.96
CA GLN A 234 -4.33 -17.12 -13.90
C GLN A 234 -5.68 -16.52 -13.46
N TYR A 235 -5.70 -15.20 -13.22
CA TYR A 235 -6.85 -14.50 -12.65
C TYR A 235 -7.19 -13.23 -13.41
N GLY A 236 -8.46 -13.04 -13.76
CA GLY A 236 -9.00 -11.77 -14.24
C GLY A 236 -9.67 -10.98 -13.11
N VAL A 237 -9.46 -9.66 -13.06
CA VAL A 237 -10.04 -8.78 -12.02
C VAL A 237 -10.83 -7.64 -12.68
N ASN A 238 -12.15 -7.76 -12.78
CA ASN A 238 -13.02 -6.68 -13.29
C ASN A 238 -13.40 -5.73 -12.16
N ILE A 239 -13.34 -4.41 -12.40
CA ILE A 239 -13.75 -3.39 -11.43
C ILE A 239 -14.80 -2.46 -12.06
N GLU A 240 -15.93 -2.25 -11.40
CA GLU A 240 -16.98 -1.34 -11.86
C GLU A 240 -17.35 -0.36 -10.76
N VAL A 241 -17.48 0.94 -11.07
CA VAL A 241 -17.85 1.97 -10.09
C VAL A 241 -19.17 2.63 -10.47
N PHE A 242 -20.14 2.46 -9.58
CA PHE A 242 -21.45 3.07 -9.67
C PHE A 242 -21.47 4.32 -8.78
N GLN A 243 -21.83 5.46 -9.37
CA GLN A 243 -21.97 6.73 -8.65
C GLN A 243 -23.44 6.98 -8.34
N ARG A 244 -23.73 7.68 -7.23
CA ARG A 244 -25.09 8.12 -6.84
C ARG A 244 -26.07 6.99 -6.53
N CYS A 245 -25.62 5.94 -5.85
CA CYS A 245 -26.52 4.88 -5.40
C CYS A 245 -27.05 5.19 -3.99
N SER A 246 -28.37 5.17 -3.78
CA SER A 246 -28.90 5.10 -2.41
C SER A 246 -28.53 3.73 -1.81
N SER A 247 -28.13 3.65 -0.53
CA SER A 247 -27.89 2.37 0.16
C SER A 247 -29.09 1.42 0.06
N SER A 248 -30.31 1.98 0.04
CA SER A 248 -31.56 1.24 -0.13
C SER A 248 -31.80 0.67 -1.54
N PHE A 249 -31.20 1.25 -2.60
CA PHE A 249 -31.34 0.73 -3.96
C PHE A 249 -30.71 -0.65 -4.12
N TRP A 250 -29.63 -0.93 -3.37
CA TRP A 250 -28.89 -2.18 -3.49
C TRP A 250 -29.33 -3.26 -2.51
N GLY A 251 -29.81 -2.93 -1.30
CA GLY A 251 -30.42 -3.92 -0.41
C GLY A 251 -31.61 -4.67 -1.04
N LEU A 252 -32.30 -4.03 -1.98
CA LEU A 252 -33.43 -4.60 -2.73
C LEU A 252 -33.04 -5.35 -4.03
N HIS A 253 -31.90 -5.02 -4.65
CA HIS A 253 -31.51 -5.53 -5.98
C HIS A 253 -30.17 -6.30 -6.03
N GLY A 254 -29.35 -6.26 -4.98
CA GLY A 254 -28.02 -6.89 -4.94
C GLY A 254 -28.07 -8.41 -5.11
N ASN A 255 -29.14 -9.06 -4.62
CA ASN A 255 -29.39 -10.49 -4.81
C ASN A 255 -30.23 -10.82 -6.07
N LYS A 256 -30.69 -9.82 -6.82
CA LYS A 256 -31.62 -9.99 -7.95
C LYS A 256 -31.20 -9.15 -9.17
N ARG A 257 -30.07 -9.53 -9.78
CA ARG A 257 -29.83 -9.36 -11.22
C ARG A 257 -29.16 -10.64 -11.75
N THR A 258 -29.94 -11.63 -12.12
CA THR A 258 -30.45 -11.91 -13.49
C THR A 258 -29.35 -12.16 -14.51
N ALA A 259 -29.25 -13.43 -14.87
CA ALA A 259 -28.44 -14.05 -15.91
C ALA A 259 -28.74 -13.58 -17.36
N HIS A 260 -29.05 -12.31 -17.59
CA HIS A 260 -29.31 -11.78 -18.94
C HIS A 260 -28.46 -10.55 -19.26
N TRP A 261 -27.44 -10.82 -20.09
CA TRP A 261 -26.84 -9.97 -21.14
C TRP A 261 -25.99 -8.74 -20.78
N PHE A 262 -24.68 -8.87 -21.05
CA PHE A 262 -23.97 -8.03 -22.04
C PHE A 262 -23.01 -8.92 -22.87
N PRO A 263 -22.85 -8.69 -24.19
CA PRO A 263 -22.18 -9.62 -25.09
C PRO A 263 -20.67 -9.40 -25.06
N PHE A 264 -19.94 -10.37 -24.51
CA PHE A 264 -18.69 -10.85 -25.10
C PHE A 264 -18.63 -12.36 -24.84
N SER A 265 -19.44 -13.09 -25.60
CA SER A 265 -19.05 -14.41 -26.09
C SER A 265 -18.01 -14.19 -27.19
N SER A 266 -16.93 -14.97 -27.17
CA SER A 266 -15.78 -14.94 -28.10
C SER A 266 -14.83 -13.73 -27.98
N LEU A 267 -13.90 -13.79 -27.02
CA LEU A 267 -12.52 -13.48 -27.41
C LEU A 267 -11.98 -14.79 -28.01
N GLY A 268 -12.19 -14.95 -29.31
CA GLY A 268 -11.55 -16.02 -30.07
C GLY A 268 -10.04 -15.97 -29.89
N SER A 269 -9.43 -17.15 -29.93
CA SER A 269 -8.00 -17.41 -30.13
C SER A 269 -7.14 -16.17 -30.41
N PHE A 270 -6.45 -15.64 -29.39
CA PHE A 270 -5.40 -14.64 -29.58
C PHE A 270 -4.10 -15.15 -28.96
N SER A 271 -3.20 -15.58 -29.83
CA SER A 271 -1.82 -15.95 -29.55
C SER A 271 -0.95 -14.70 -29.36
N ASN A 272 -0.67 -14.29 -28.12
CA ASN A 272 0.57 -13.61 -27.69
C ASN A 272 0.54 -13.24 -26.18
N PRO A 273 1.70 -13.19 -25.48
CA PRO A 273 1.76 -13.63 -24.07
C PRO A 273 1.49 -12.56 -22.98
N LEU A 274 1.25 -11.29 -23.29
CA LEU A 274 0.83 -10.30 -22.29
C LEU A 274 0.00 -9.20 -22.94
N ARG A 275 -1.25 -9.07 -22.52
CA ARG A 275 -2.12 -7.96 -22.96
C ARG A 275 -2.65 -7.22 -21.74
N LEU A 276 -1.92 -6.18 -21.32
CA LEU A 276 -2.43 -5.18 -20.38
C LEU A 276 -3.44 -4.31 -21.14
N ILE A 277 -4.74 -4.57 -20.97
CA ILE A 277 -5.78 -3.71 -21.51
C ILE A 277 -6.27 -2.80 -20.39
N LYS A 278 -5.69 -1.60 -20.34
CA LYS A 278 -6.11 -0.51 -19.43
C LYS A 278 -7.00 0.45 -20.21
N PHE A 279 -8.32 0.38 -19.99
CA PHE A 279 -9.22 1.44 -20.43
C PHE A 279 -9.24 2.54 -19.36
N SER A 280 -8.39 3.56 -19.51
CA SER A 280 -8.41 4.76 -18.67
C SER A 280 -9.19 5.86 -19.37
N THR A 281 -10.35 6.22 -18.83
CA THR A 281 -11.19 7.32 -19.33
C THR A 281 -10.65 8.66 -18.84
N ARG A 282 -9.53 9.11 -19.41
CA ARG A 282 -8.88 10.37 -18.99
C ARG A 282 -9.73 11.63 -19.26
N ASN A 283 -10.84 11.55 -20.01
CA ASN A 283 -11.68 12.68 -20.42
C ASN A 283 -13.21 12.37 -20.46
N VAL A 284 -13.79 11.73 -19.44
CA VAL A 284 -15.26 11.50 -19.40
C VAL A 284 -15.93 12.40 -18.34
N PRO A 285 -16.98 13.16 -18.68
CA PRO A 285 -17.66 14.05 -17.75
C PRO A 285 -18.22 13.30 -16.52
N ARG A 286 -18.16 13.96 -15.36
CA ARG A 286 -18.58 13.49 -14.01
C ARG A 286 -20.04 12.99 -13.88
N THR A 287 -20.79 12.88 -14.97
CA THR A 287 -22.22 12.59 -15.02
C THR A 287 -22.57 11.16 -15.44
N LYS A 288 -21.59 10.31 -15.77
CA LYS A 288 -21.83 8.92 -16.22
C LYS A 288 -21.20 7.90 -15.27
N SER A 289 -21.87 6.76 -15.06
CA SER A 289 -21.33 5.61 -14.32
C SER A 289 -20.00 5.17 -14.93
N LEU A 290 -18.98 4.98 -14.09
CA LEU A 290 -17.62 4.67 -14.52
C LEU A 290 -17.45 3.15 -14.58
N LYS A 291 -17.37 2.57 -15.79
CA LYS A 291 -16.96 1.17 -15.98
C LYS A 291 -15.46 1.14 -16.30
N THR A 292 -14.62 0.85 -15.30
CA THR A 292 -13.16 0.70 -15.49
C THR A 292 -12.80 -0.77 -15.50
N ARG A 293 -12.97 -1.43 -16.65
CA ARG A 293 -12.62 -2.84 -16.79
C ARG A 293 -11.12 -2.99 -16.97
N VAL A 294 -10.45 -3.66 -16.02
CA VAL A 294 -9.05 -4.01 -16.15
C VAL A 294 -8.93 -5.52 -16.35
N PHE A 295 -8.39 -5.92 -17.49
CA PHE A 295 -8.07 -7.33 -17.69
C PHE A 295 -6.61 -7.54 -17.34
N HIS A 296 -6.41 -8.42 -16.38
CA HIS A 296 -5.12 -8.99 -16.13
C HIS A 296 -5.15 -10.43 -16.60
N THR A 297 -4.55 -10.66 -17.76
CA THR A 297 -4.21 -11.98 -18.24
C THR A 297 -2.76 -12.19 -17.86
N PHE A 298 -2.52 -12.84 -16.73
CA PHE A 298 -1.21 -13.40 -16.41
C PHE A 298 -1.23 -14.84 -16.86
N LEU A 299 -0.50 -15.15 -17.93
CA LEU A 299 -0.26 -16.52 -18.36
C LEU A 299 0.79 -17.18 -17.47
#